data_AF-A0A1N7LSC3-F1
#
_entry.id   AF-A0A1N7LSC3-F1
#
_cell.length_a   1.000
_cell.length_b   1.000
_cell.length_c   1.000
_cell.angle_alpha   90.00
_cell.angle_beta   90.00
_cell.angle_gamma   90.00
#
_symmetry.space_group_name_H-M   'P 1'
#
loop_
_entity.id
_entity.type
_entity.pdbx_description
1 polymer ?
#
loop_
_entity_poly.entity_id
_entity_poly.type
_entity_poly.pdbx_seq_one_letter_code
_entity_poly.pdbx_strand_id
1 'polypeptide(L)'
;MNELQLTGGARIGMANASIPFATLKVNKDRLELNASIVGNLTFQPADIISIEPYTMIPIIGQGIKINHKVANYKERVIFWTFKDPNSVVRQIKETGFLSNENQTNQKIERTIIEKQSKGGFPIKKGFAIGAIVVWNLLFLTDIVPFFLGDREGFPIGNGVLTAIGLLFLTALFSLISSDFRRLILKEGRELSDIKKFAIFAMIISGFMLLQLGIMTKFMN
;
A
#
# COMPACT_ATOMS: atom_id res chain seq x y z
N MET A 1 -0.64 -25.48 -14.40
CA MET A 1 -1.10 -25.07 -13.06
C MET A 1 -1.84 -23.77 -13.22
N ASN A 2 -3.09 -23.69 -12.78
CA ASN A 2 -3.88 -22.47 -12.92
C ASN A 2 -3.50 -21.50 -11.79
N GLU A 3 -2.88 -20.38 -12.15
CA GLU A 3 -2.61 -19.27 -11.24
C GLU A 3 -3.55 -18.10 -11.60
N LEU A 4 -4.16 -17.50 -10.59
CA LEU A 4 -4.94 -16.28 -10.73
C LEU A 4 -4.11 -15.09 -10.23
N GLN A 5 -3.96 -14.06 -11.06
CA GLN A 5 -3.38 -12.79 -10.63
C GLN A 5 -4.29 -11.63 -11.02
N LEU A 6 -4.70 -10.83 -10.05
CA LEU A 6 -5.57 -9.66 -10.24
C LEU A 6 -4.95 -8.43 -9.58
N THR A 7 -5.07 -7.28 -10.25
CA THR A 7 -4.77 -5.97 -9.67
C THR A 7 -6.07 -5.32 -9.23
N GLY A 8 -6.04 -4.63 -8.10
CA GLY A 8 -7.22 -4.09 -7.44
C GLY A 8 -6.88 -3.17 -6.28
N GLY A 9 -7.82 -3.05 -5.35
CA GLY A 9 -7.65 -2.39 -4.06
C GLY A 9 -7.80 -3.40 -2.94
N ALA A 10 -7.55 -3.00 -1.70
CA ALA A 10 -7.75 -3.87 -0.55
C ALA A 10 -8.18 -3.09 0.69
N ARG A 11 -8.88 -3.77 1.60
CA ARG A 11 -9.12 -3.30 2.96
C ARG A 11 -8.59 -4.35 3.92
N ILE A 12 -7.76 -3.92 4.87
CA ILE A 12 -7.22 -4.75 5.95
C ILE A 12 -7.58 -4.06 7.28
N GLY A 13 -8.59 -4.59 7.97
CA GLY A 13 -9.20 -3.95 9.13
C GLY A 13 -9.82 -2.59 8.76
N MET A 14 -9.25 -1.52 9.32
CA MET A 14 -9.67 -0.14 9.06
C MET A 14 -8.86 0.54 7.95
N ALA A 15 -7.72 -0.04 7.55
CA ALA A 15 -6.85 0.54 6.53
C ALA A 15 -7.32 0.14 5.12
N ASN A 16 -7.30 1.10 4.19
CA ASN A 16 -7.74 0.92 2.81
C ASN A 16 -6.60 1.27 1.84
N ALA A 17 -6.40 0.41 0.84
CA ALA A 17 -5.63 0.67 -0.36
C ALA A 17 -6.61 0.77 -1.54
N SER A 18 -6.66 1.91 -2.21
CA SER A 18 -7.50 2.08 -3.40
C SER A 18 -6.97 1.27 -4.59
N ILE A 19 -7.80 1.09 -5.61
CA ILE A 19 -7.34 0.52 -6.89
C ILE A 19 -6.36 1.53 -7.52
N PRO A 20 -5.19 1.12 -8.06
CA PRO A 20 -4.66 -0.24 -8.30
C PRO A 20 -3.55 -0.67 -7.31
N PHE A 21 -3.60 -0.23 -6.05
CA PHE A 21 -2.54 -0.43 -5.05
C PHE A 21 -2.53 -1.79 -4.36
N ALA A 22 -3.44 -2.69 -4.72
CA ALA A 22 -3.42 -4.07 -4.26
C ALA A 22 -3.26 -5.06 -5.41
N THR A 23 -2.73 -6.23 -5.07
CA THR A 23 -2.64 -7.39 -5.97
C THR A 23 -3.04 -8.64 -5.21
N LEU A 24 -3.96 -9.39 -5.80
CA LEU A 24 -4.36 -10.71 -5.35
C LEU A 24 -3.68 -11.74 -6.24
N LYS A 25 -2.91 -12.66 -5.66
CA LYS A 25 -2.34 -13.82 -6.36
C LYS A 25 -2.84 -15.10 -5.68
N VAL A 26 -3.31 -16.06 -6.46
CA VAL A 26 -3.84 -17.31 -5.94
C VAL A 26 -3.30 -18.46 -6.77
N ASN A 27 -2.80 -19.48 -6.09
CA ASN A 27 -2.54 -20.80 -6.66
C ASN A 27 -3.04 -21.88 -5.68
N LYS A 28 -2.86 -23.15 -6.03
CA LYS A 28 -3.34 -24.27 -5.21
C LYS A 28 -2.81 -24.31 -3.76
N ASP A 29 -1.68 -23.65 -3.48
CA ASP A 29 -0.96 -23.76 -2.20
C ASP A 29 -1.11 -22.50 -1.34
N ARG A 30 -1.35 -21.33 -1.94
CA ARG A 30 -1.43 -20.06 -1.22
C ARG A 30 -2.27 -19.00 -1.92
N LEU A 31 -2.85 -18.12 -1.11
CA LEU A 31 -3.45 -16.86 -1.51
C LEU A 31 -2.62 -15.71 -0.93
N GLU A 32 -2.11 -14.84 -1.79
CA GLU A 32 -1.36 -13.64 -1.41
C GLU A 32 -2.18 -12.38 -1.74
N LEU A 33 -2.46 -11.58 -0.72
CA LEU A 33 -3.02 -10.25 -0.85
C LEU A 33 -1.95 -9.22 -0.50
N ASN A 34 -1.38 -8.57 -1.51
CA ASN A 34 -0.38 -7.54 -1.33
C ASN A 34 -1.04 -6.16 -1.50
N ALA A 35 -1.18 -5.38 -0.44
CA ALA A 35 -1.86 -4.07 -0.45
C ALA A 35 -0.89 -2.88 -0.35
N SER A 36 0.29 -2.98 -0.97
CA SER A 36 1.38 -2.00 -0.87
C SER A 36 1.68 -1.63 0.58
N ILE A 37 1.72 -0.33 0.92
CA ILE A 37 2.01 0.14 2.27
C ILE A 37 0.98 -0.28 3.33
N VAL A 38 -0.24 -0.65 2.94
CA VAL A 38 -1.29 -1.07 3.89
C VAL A 38 -0.97 -2.44 4.50
N GLY A 39 -0.25 -3.28 3.76
CA GLY A 39 0.30 -4.53 4.24
C GLY A 39 0.03 -5.72 3.33
N ASN A 40 0.76 -6.80 3.59
CA ASN A 40 0.68 -8.03 2.82
C ASN A 40 0.17 -9.15 3.72
N LEU A 41 -0.84 -9.87 3.25
CA LEU A 41 -1.37 -11.07 3.88
C LEU A 41 -1.13 -12.27 2.98
N THR A 42 -0.72 -13.37 3.58
CA THR A 42 -0.60 -14.65 2.88
C THR A 42 -1.40 -15.68 3.65
N PHE A 43 -2.17 -16.49 2.94
CA PHE A 43 -3.04 -17.50 3.51
C PHE A 43 -2.74 -18.85 2.87
N GLN A 44 -2.71 -19.90 3.67
CA GLN A 44 -2.86 -21.27 3.21
C GLN A 44 -4.35 -21.58 2.99
N PRO A 45 -4.69 -22.63 2.22
CA PRO A 45 -6.06 -23.13 2.11
C PRO A 45 -6.72 -23.31 3.48
N ALA A 46 -5.99 -23.96 4.40
CA ALA A 46 -6.45 -24.25 5.75
C ALA A 46 -6.73 -23.00 6.59
N ASP A 47 -6.22 -21.82 6.24
CA ASP A 47 -6.43 -20.56 6.98
C ASP A 47 -7.77 -19.90 6.67
N ILE A 48 -8.36 -20.24 5.51
CA ILE A 48 -9.56 -19.61 4.98
C ILE A 48 -10.80 -20.37 5.45
N ILE A 49 -11.80 -19.62 5.90
CA ILE A 49 -13.12 -20.14 6.26
C ILE A 49 -14.03 -20.08 5.03
N SER A 50 -14.05 -18.94 4.34
CA SER A 50 -14.82 -18.75 3.12
C SER A 50 -14.29 -17.55 2.31
N ILE A 51 -14.57 -17.56 1.01
CA ILE A 51 -14.37 -16.41 0.13
C ILE A 51 -15.70 -16.10 -0.52
N GLU A 52 -16.23 -14.92 -0.23
CA GLU A 52 -17.58 -14.51 -0.61
C GLU A 52 -17.55 -13.31 -1.55
N PRO A 53 -18.45 -13.26 -2.56
CA PRO A 53 -18.73 -12.04 -3.29
C PRO A 53 -19.06 -10.90 -2.33
N TYR A 54 -18.47 -9.73 -2.54
CA TYR A 54 -18.73 -8.56 -1.70
C TYR A 54 -18.97 -7.33 -2.58
N THR A 55 -20.11 -6.68 -2.39
CA THR A 55 -20.49 -5.47 -3.12
C THR A 55 -21.01 -4.44 -2.14
N MET A 56 -20.42 -3.25 -2.14
CA MET A 56 -20.89 -2.10 -1.35
C MET A 56 -21.70 -1.12 -2.20
N ILE A 57 -21.22 -0.83 -3.41
CA ILE A 57 -21.87 0.06 -4.39
C ILE A 57 -21.84 -0.69 -5.74
N PRO A 58 -22.95 -0.72 -6.52
CA PRO A 58 -22.93 -1.29 -7.86
C PRO A 58 -21.80 -0.64 -8.68
N ILE A 59 -20.94 -1.46 -9.31
CA ILE A 59 -19.84 -1.05 -10.21
C ILE A 59 -18.59 -0.46 -9.51
N ILE A 60 -18.74 0.34 -8.45
CA ILE A 60 -17.64 1.08 -7.78
C ILE A 60 -17.50 0.69 -6.31
N GLY A 61 -17.23 -0.58 -6.06
CA GLY A 61 -17.12 -1.12 -4.70
C GLY A 61 -17.39 -2.60 -4.63
N GLN A 62 -17.06 -3.33 -5.69
CA GLN A 62 -17.22 -4.76 -5.78
C GLN A 62 -15.87 -5.47 -5.62
N GLY A 63 -15.92 -6.69 -5.11
CA GLY A 63 -14.75 -7.41 -4.68
C GLY A 63 -15.09 -8.75 -4.05
N ILE A 64 -14.12 -9.30 -3.32
CA ILE A 64 -14.31 -10.49 -2.52
C ILE A 64 -13.97 -10.20 -1.06
N LYS A 65 -14.77 -10.75 -0.15
CA LYS A 65 -14.47 -10.81 1.28
C LYS A 65 -13.76 -12.12 1.57
N ILE A 66 -12.64 -12.05 2.28
CA ILE A 66 -11.86 -13.21 2.69
C ILE A 66 -12.08 -13.41 4.19
N ASN A 67 -12.86 -14.43 4.55
CA ASN A 67 -13.06 -14.81 5.94
C ASN A 67 -11.98 -15.83 6.32
N HIS A 68 -11.27 -15.62 7.42
CA HIS A 68 -10.14 -16.45 7.84
C HIS A 68 -10.16 -16.72 9.34
N LYS A 69 -9.48 -17.77 9.80
CA LYS A 69 -9.34 -18.11 11.23
C LYS A 69 -7.98 -17.78 11.83
N VAL A 70 -7.10 -17.11 11.09
CA VAL A 70 -5.76 -16.74 11.58
C VAL A 70 -5.87 -15.66 12.67
N ALA A 71 -5.55 -16.03 13.91
CA ALA A 71 -5.72 -15.18 15.10
C ALA A 71 -4.97 -13.84 15.02
N ASN A 72 -3.80 -13.81 14.36
CA ASN A 72 -2.96 -12.60 14.29
C ASN A 72 -3.36 -11.63 13.18
N TYR A 73 -4.38 -11.95 12.37
CA TYR A 73 -4.80 -11.11 11.25
C TYR A 73 -6.00 -10.25 11.66
N LYS A 74 -6.17 -9.12 10.97
CA LYS A 74 -7.38 -8.30 11.14
C LYS A 74 -8.55 -9.00 10.47
N GLU A 75 -9.63 -9.22 11.20
CA GLU A 75 -10.82 -9.97 10.74
C GLU A 75 -11.39 -9.49 9.41
N ARG A 76 -11.38 -8.17 9.16
CA ARG A 76 -11.95 -7.59 7.94
C ARG A 76 -10.90 -7.54 6.84
N VAL A 77 -10.91 -8.53 5.95
CA VAL A 77 -10.07 -8.56 4.74
C VAL A 77 -10.95 -8.54 3.48
N ILE A 78 -10.81 -7.50 2.66
CA ILE A 78 -11.56 -7.34 1.41
C ILE A 78 -10.59 -7.02 0.28
N PHE A 79 -10.75 -7.66 -0.88
CA PHE A 79 -10.06 -7.29 -2.10
C PHE A 79 -11.05 -6.68 -3.10
N TRP A 80 -10.81 -5.44 -3.51
CA TRP A 80 -11.65 -4.70 -4.45
C TRP A 80 -11.15 -4.90 -5.88
N THR A 81 -12.06 -5.11 -6.84
CA THR A 81 -11.70 -5.28 -8.24
C THR A 81 -12.83 -4.81 -9.15
N PHE A 82 -12.48 -4.46 -10.40
CA PHE A 82 -13.48 -4.13 -11.42
C PHE A 82 -14.13 -5.38 -12.03
N LYS A 83 -13.59 -6.58 -11.78
CA LYS A 83 -14.18 -7.84 -12.23
C LYS A 83 -15.44 -8.18 -11.43
N ASP A 84 -16.34 -8.92 -12.05
CA ASP A 84 -17.49 -9.53 -11.37
C ASP A 84 -17.02 -10.42 -10.20
N PRO A 85 -17.48 -10.14 -8.95
CA PRO A 85 -17.11 -10.92 -7.77
C PRO A 85 -17.35 -12.43 -7.88
N ASN A 86 -18.47 -12.84 -8.48
CA ASN A 86 -18.81 -14.26 -8.59
C ASN A 86 -17.82 -14.98 -9.50
N SER A 87 -17.47 -14.35 -10.62
CA SER A 87 -16.43 -14.82 -11.54
C SER A 87 -15.07 -14.93 -10.87
N VAL A 88 -14.70 -14.00 -9.98
CA VAL A 88 -13.44 -14.07 -9.22
C VAL A 88 -13.44 -15.24 -8.25
N VAL A 89 -14.52 -15.45 -7.49
CA VAL A 89 -14.66 -16.60 -6.59
C VAL A 89 -14.58 -17.91 -7.37
N ARG A 90 -15.20 -17.99 -8.55
CA ARG A 90 -15.12 -19.16 -9.44
C ARG A 90 -13.69 -19.41 -9.92
N GLN A 91 -12.99 -18.38 -10.40
CA GLN A 91 -11.58 -18.50 -10.81
C GLN A 91 -10.68 -18.95 -9.66
N ILE A 92 -10.92 -18.49 -8.43
CA ILE A 92 -10.19 -18.96 -7.25
C ILE A 92 -10.44 -20.45 -7.02
N LYS A 93 -11.69 -20.93 -7.12
CA LYS A 93 -12.01 -22.37 -7.03
C LYS A 93 -11.29 -23.18 -8.10
N GLU A 94 -11.24 -22.68 -9.33
CA GLU A 94 -10.56 -23.33 -10.46
C GLU A 94 -9.03 -23.44 -10.29
N THR A 95 -8.42 -22.66 -9.38
CA THR A 95 -7.00 -22.85 -9.00
C THR A 95 -6.75 -24.09 -8.14
N GLY A 96 -7.80 -24.68 -7.56
CA GLY A 96 -7.72 -25.78 -6.58
C GLY A 96 -7.40 -25.33 -5.16
N PHE A 97 -7.23 -24.01 -4.91
CA PHE A 97 -6.88 -23.48 -3.59
C PHE A 97 -7.87 -23.89 -2.49
N LEU A 98 -9.19 -23.76 -2.72
CA LEU A 98 -10.21 -24.11 -1.72
C LEU A 98 -10.43 -25.61 -1.55
N SER A 99 -9.80 -26.45 -2.37
CA SER A 99 -9.93 -27.92 -2.30
C SER A 99 -8.75 -28.57 -1.58
N ASN A 100 -7.75 -27.79 -1.15
CA ASN A 100 -6.49 -28.29 -0.63
C ASN A 100 -6.29 -28.05 0.89
N GLU A 101 -7.37 -28.03 1.66
CA GLU A 101 -7.36 -27.73 3.10
C GLU A 101 -6.50 -28.71 3.94
N ASN A 102 -6.34 -29.94 3.46
CA ASN A 102 -5.64 -31.01 4.18
C ASN A 102 -4.12 -31.04 3.95
N GLN A 103 -3.57 -30.19 3.07
CA GLN A 103 -2.14 -30.11 2.82
C GLN A 103 -1.52 -28.91 3.55
N THR A 104 -1.27 -29.05 4.85
CA THR A 104 -0.46 -28.07 5.59
C THR A 104 0.99 -28.19 5.16
N ASN A 105 1.51 -27.20 4.42
CA ASN A 105 2.90 -27.17 4.05
C ASN A 105 3.68 -26.36 5.09
N GLN A 106 4.36 -27.07 6.02
CA GLN A 106 5.11 -26.47 7.13
C GLN A 106 6.14 -25.41 6.68
N LYS A 107 6.68 -25.52 5.46
CA LYS A 107 7.61 -24.54 4.90
C LYS A 107 6.90 -23.23 4.56
N ILE A 108 5.69 -23.32 3.98
CA ILE A 108 4.83 -22.18 3.68
C ILE A 108 4.41 -21.50 4.99
N GLU A 109 3.98 -22.27 5.98
CA GLU A 109 3.57 -21.77 7.30
C GLU A 109 4.65 -20.92 7.96
N ARG A 110 5.91 -21.41 8.04
CA ARG A 110 7.04 -20.65 8.59
C ARG A 110 7.27 -19.32 7.86
N THR A 111 7.22 -19.32 6.52
CA THR A 111 7.43 -18.10 5.73
C THR A 111 6.29 -17.08 5.90
N ILE A 112 5.06 -17.55 6.10
CA ILE A 112 3.89 -16.70 6.37
C ILE A 112 4.03 -16.03 7.74
N ILE A 113 4.32 -16.83 8.77
CA ILE A 113 4.51 -16.34 10.15
C ILE A 113 5.64 -15.30 10.21
N GLU A 114 6.77 -15.56 9.55
CA GLU A 114 7.89 -14.62 9.54
C GLU A 114 7.52 -13.29 8.86
N LYS A 115 6.87 -13.33 7.69
CA LYS A 115 6.46 -12.12 6.97
C LYS A 115 5.46 -11.26 7.74
N GLN A 116 4.67 -11.87 8.62
CA GLN A 116 3.59 -11.17 9.34
C GLN A 116 3.96 -10.74 10.74
N SER A 117 4.89 -11.44 11.39
CA SER A 117 5.50 -10.99 12.66
C SER A 117 6.13 -9.59 12.54
N LYS A 118 6.59 -9.21 11.33
CA LYS A 118 7.21 -7.90 11.03
C LYS A 118 6.18 -6.77 10.81
N GLY A 119 4.87 -7.07 10.86
CA GLY A 119 3.75 -6.14 10.72
C GLY A 119 3.51 -5.64 9.28
N GLY A 120 2.28 -5.20 8.97
CA GLY A 120 1.84 -4.87 7.61
C GLY A 120 2.59 -3.71 6.94
N PHE A 121 2.82 -2.61 7.65
CA PHE A 121 3.49 -1.43 7.08
C PHE A 121 4.96 -1.72 6.76
N PRO A 122 5.44 -1.53 5.51
CA PRO A 122 6.76 -1.98 5.07
C PRO A 122 7.91 -1.05 5.49
N ILE A 123 7.62 0.20 5.84
CA ILE A 123 8.61 1.21 6.21
C ILE A 123 8.91 1.13 7.72
N LYS A 124 10.17 1.37 8.11
CA LYS A 124 10.60 1.44 9.52
C LYS A 124 9.87 2.58 10.23
N LYS A 125 9.38 2.32 11.46
CA LYS A 125 8.66 3.31 12.26
C LYS A 125 9.47 4.59 12.47
N GLY A 126 10.76 4.47 12.79
CA GLY A 126 11.64 5.62 13.01
C GLY A 126 11.78 6.51 11.77
N PHE A 127 11.93 5.92 10.58
CA PHE A 127 11.97 6.68 9.34
C PHE A 127 10.65 7.40 9.05
N ALA A 128 9.51 6.71 9.22
CA ALA A 128 8.19 7.31 8.99
C ALA A 128 7.91 8.49 9.95
N ILE A 129 8.24 8.34 11.24
CA ILE A 129 8.11 9.42 12.24
C ILE A 129 9.02 10.59 11.87
N GLY A 130 10.30 10.31 11.58
CA GLY A 130 11.27 11.36 11.19
C GLY A 130 10.83 12.12 9.94
N ALA A 131 10.34 11.42 8.92
CA ALA A 131 9.81 12.03 7.70
C ALA A 131 8.63 12.97 8.01
N ILE A 132 7.68 12.56 8.85
CA ILE A 132 6.54 13.40 9.25
C ILE A 132 7.01 14.64 10.00
N VAL A 133 7.95 14.51 10.94
CA VAL A 133 8.48 15.63 11.72
C VAL A 133 9.17 16.64 10.80
N VAL A 134 10.09 16.19 9.94
CA VAL A 134 10.78 17.06 8.98
C VAL A 134 9.80 17.76 8.04
N TRP A 135 8.80 17.02 7.55
CA TRP A 135 7.79 17.56 6.63
C TRP A 135 6.96 18.67 7.29
N ASN A 136 6.53 18.49 8.54
CA ASN A 136 5.80 19.53 9.27
C ASN A 136 6.68 20.76 9.56
N LEU A 137 7.94 20.57 9.95
CA LEU A 137 8.87 21.68 10.19
C LEU A 137 9.07 22.53 8.93
N LEU A 138 9.20 21.88 7.76
CA LEU A 138 9.33 22.58 6.48
C LEU A 138 8.07 23.35 6.09
N PHE A 139 6.87 22.86 6.39
CA PHE A 139 5.65 23.63 6.16
C PHE A 139 5.54 24.85 7.06
N LEU A 140 5.95 24.72 8.32
CA LEU A 140 5.87 25.82 9.28
C LEU A 140 6.69 27.03 8.85
N THR A 141 7.77 26.86 8.08
CA THR A 141 8.58 28.00 7.60
C THR A 141 7.84 28.92 6.64
N ASP A 142 6.79 28.44 5.96
CA ASP A 142 5.94 29.27 5.11
C ASP A 142 4.60 29.61 5.77
N ILE A 143 4.03 28.68 6.55
CA ILE A 143 2.74 28.87 7.22
C ILE A 143 2.83 29.91 8.34
N VAL A 144 3.88 29.88 9.17
CA VAL A 144 4.01 30.79 10.32
C VAL A 144 4.13 32.26 9.88
N PRO A 145 5.05 32.64 8.96
CA PRO A 145 5.14 34.03 8.49
C PRO A 145 3.85 34.52 7.83
N PHE A 146 3.12 33.65 7.13
CA PHE A 146 1.83 33.99 6.54
C PHE A 146 0.78 34.34 7.62
N PHE A 147 0.67 33.52 8.67
CA PHE A 147 -0.28 33.79 9.77
C PHE A 147 0.11 35.00 10.63
N LEU A 148 1.40 35.33 10.71
CA LEU A 148 1.89 36.52 11.41
C LEU A 148 1.70 37.82 10.60
N GLY A 149 1.31 37.72 9.33
CA GLY A 149 1.13 38.87 8.44
C GLY A 149 2.42 39.36 7.78
N ASP A 150 3.53 38.62 7.92
CA ASP A 150 4.82 38.97 7.32
C ASP A 150 4.87 38.71 5.80
N ARG A 151 3.90 37.96 5.25
CA ARG A 151 3.74 37.69 3.82
C ARG A 151 2.27 37.76 3.41
N GLU A 152 2.00 38.49 2.34
CA GLU A 152 0.69 38.52 1.68
C GLU A 152 0.55 37.38 0.65
N GLY A 153 -0.68 36.98 0.32
CA GLY A 153 -0.96 35.97 -0.71
C GLY A 153 -1.26 34.56 -0.16
N PHE A 154 -0.61 33.52 -0.70
CA PHE A 154 -0.80 32.12 -0.28
C PHE A 154 0.43 31.61 0.50
N PRO A 155 0.26 30.73 1.50
CA PRO A 155 1.36 30.16 2.29
C PRO A 155 2.14 29.07 1.54
N ILE A 156 2.48 29.31 0.26
CA ILE A 156 3.23 28.41 -0.61
C ILE A 156 4.54 29.08 -0.97
N GLY A 157 5.61 28.70 -0.26
CA GLY A 157 6.96 29.22 -0.50
C GLY A 157 8.00 28.12 -0.59
N ASN A 158 9.25 28.48 -0.27
CA ASN A 158 10.39 27.58 -0.37
C ASN A 158 10.28 26.38 0.58
N GLY A 159 9.64 26.52 1.74
CA GLY A 159 9.42 25.44 2.69
C GLY A 159 8.53 24.33 2.12
N VAL A 160 7.36 24.71 1.58
CA VAL A 160 6.42 23.82 0.89
C VAL A 160 7.09 23.15 -0.30
N LEU A 161 7.80 23.90 -1.15
CA LEU A 161 8.52 23.34 -2.30
C LEU A 161 9.61 22.35 -1.84
N THR A 162 10.36 22.68 -0.79
CA THR A 162 11.38 21.78 -0.22
C THR A 162 10.76 20.51 0.36
N ALA A 163 9.62 20.63 1.04
CA ALA A 163 8.88 19.51 1.61
C ALA A 163 8.41 18.52 0.52
N ILE A 164 7.86 19.04 -0.57
CA ILE A 164 7.43 18.23 -1.73
C ILE A 164 8.64 17.67 -2.48
N GLY A 165 9.72 18.46 -2.63
CA GLY A 165 10.99 18.02 -3.21
C GLY A 165 11.60 16.85 -2.44
N LEU A 166 11.57 16.90 -1.12
CA LEU A 166 12.05 15.81 -0.27
C LEU A 166 11.20 14.54 -0.43
N LEU A 167 9.87 14.67 -0.56
CA LEU A 167 8.98 13.56 -0.87
C LEU A 167 9.32 12.94 -2.23
N PHE A 168 9.52 13.77 -3.26
CA PHE A 168 9.91 13.34 -4.60
C PHE A 168 11.23 12.57 -4.59
N LEU A 169 12.27 13.14 -3.96
CA LEU A 169 13.59 12.53 -3.86
C LEU A 169 13.56 11.23 -3.05
N THR A 170 12.80 11.18 -1.95
CA THR A 170 12.62 9.96 -1.16
C THR A 170 11.97 8.86 -2.00
N ALA A 171 10.93 9.20 -2.76
CA ALA A 171 10.28 8.26 -3.66
C ALA A 171 11.24 7.78 -4.77
N LEU A 172 11.96 8.70 -5.42
CA LEU A 172 12.94 8.39 -6.46
C LEU A 172 14.07 7.48 -5.95
N PHE A 173 14.71 7.84 -4.83
CA PHE A 173 15.79 7.05 -4.25
C PHE A 173 15.32 5.68 -3.77
N SER A 174 14.07 5.56 -3.30
CA SER A 174 13.50 4.25 -2.95
C SER A 174 13.37 3.31 -4.16
N LEU A 175 13.17 3.86 -5.36
CA LEU A 175 13.06 3.09 -6.60
C LEU A 175 14.44 2.69 -7.14
N ILE A 176 15.44 3.56 -7.03
CA ILE A 176 16.75 3.37 -7.69
C ILE A 176 17.78 2.72 -6.75
N SER A 177 17.87 3.17 -5.49
CA SER A 177 18.95 2.77 -4.58
C SER A 177 18.55 1.63 -3.64
N SER A 178 19.29 0.53 -3.67
CA SER A 178 19.15 -0.56 -2.70
C SER A 178 19.54 -0.14 -1.28
N ASP A 179 20.54 0.72 -1.13
CA ASP A 179 21.02 1.15 0.18
C ASP A 179 20.03 2.11 0.84
N PHE A 180 19.45 3.02 0.05
CA PHE A 180 18.35 3.86 0.54
C PHE A 180 17.14 3.01 0.94
N ARG A 181 16.80 1.98 0.16
CA ARG A 181 15.76 1.01 0.55
C ARG A 181 16.08 0.32 1.88
N ARG A 182 17.32 -0.10 2.11
CA ARG A 182 17.74 -0.72 3.40
C ARG A 182 17.61 0.25 4.57
N LEU A 183 17.76 1.55 4.32
CA LEU A 183 17.55 2.58 5.34
C LEU A 183 16.08 2.69 5.72
N ILE A 184 15.16 2.76 4.74
CA ILE A 184 13.74 3.05 4.97
C ILE A 184 12.87 1.81 5.23
N LEU A 185 13.18 0.67 4.61
CA LEU A 185 12.37 -0.55 4.67
C LEU A 185 12.73 -1.40 5.89
N LYS A 186 11.74 -2.06 6.48
CA LYS A 186 11.98 -3.10 7.49
C LYS A 186 12.76 -4.26 6.89
N GLU A 187 13.46 -5.02 7.74
CA GLU A 187 14.19 -6.21 7.31
C GLU A 187 13.25 -7.24 6.64
N GLY A 188 13.71 -7.82 5.53
CA GLY A 188 12.93 -8.76 4.72
C GLY A 188 11.81 -8.15 3.88
N ARG A 189 11.74 -6.81 3.76
CA ARG A 189 10.87 -6.11 2.81
C ARG A 189 11.63 -5.80 1.52
N GLU A 190 10.90 -5.80 0.41
CA GLU A 190 11.44 -5.65 -0.94
C GLU A 190 10.91 -4.39 -1.63
N LEU A 191 11.52 -4.02 -2.76
CA LEU A 191 11.03 -2.94 -3.61
C LEU A 191 9.57 -3.17 -4.03
N SER A 192 9.19 -4.42 -4.29
CA SER A 192 7.83 -4.81 -4.68
C SER A 192 6.75 -4.35 -3.69
N ASP A 193 7.09 -4.25 -2.41
CA ASP A 193 6.18 -3.82 -1.33
C ASP A 193 5.82 -2.33 -1.40
N ILE A 194 6.72 -1.50 -1.94
CA ILE A 194 6.54 -0.03 -2.00
C ILE A 194 6.51 0.54 -3.41
N LYS A 195 6.87 -0.23 -4.44
CA LYS A 195 7.09 0.27 -5.82
C LYS A 195 5.92 1.08 -6.35
N LYS A 196 4.69 0.55 -6.25
CA LYS A 196 3.49 1.24 -6.75
C LYS A 196 3.26 2.57 -6.03
N PHE A 197 3.43 2.56 -4.71
CA PHE A 197 3.26 3.76 -3.89
C PHE A 197 4.37 4.80 -4.16
N ALA A 198 5.62 4.37 -4.28
CA ALA A 198 6.74 5.25 -4.60
C ALA A 198 6.58 5.89 -5.99
N ILE A 199 6.16 5.14 -7.01
CA ILE A 199 5.86 5.70 -8.34
C ILE A 199 4.74 6.74 -8.24
N PHE A 200 3.66 6.41 -7.54
CA PHE A 200 2.54 7.33 -7.34
C PHE A 200 2.96 8.62 -6.62
N ALA A 201 3.68 8.50 -5.50
CA ALA A 201 4.19 9.64 -4.75
C ALA A 201 5.13 10.50 -5.61
N MET A 202 6.02 9.89 -6.40
CA MET A 202 6.92 10.59 -7.32
C MET A 202 6.16 11.35 -8.41
N ILE A 203 5.13 10.75 -9.02
CA ILE A 203 4.33 11.42 -10.05
C ILE A 203 3.58 12.62 -9.46
N ILE A 204 2.89 12.44 -8.34
CA ILE A 204 2.12 13.52 -7.71
C ILE A 204 3.05 14.64 -7.23
N SER A 205 4.11 14.31 -6.49
CA SER A 205 5.05 15.33 -6.00
C SER A 205 5.76 16.04 -7.16
N GLY A 206 6.13 15.33 -8.23
CA GLY A 206 6.72 15.94 -9.42
C GLY A 206 5.75 16.91 -10.11
N PHE A 207 4.48 16.52 -10.28
CA PHE A 207 3.45 17.40 -10.81
C PHE A 207 3.22 18.64 -9.92
N MET A 208 3.16 18.45 -8.60
CA MET A 208 3.02 19.55 -7.65
C MET A 208 4.21 20.51 -7.71
N LEU A 209 5.44 20.01 -7.78
CA LEU A 209 6.63 20.85 -7.90
C LEU A 209 6.61 21.71 -9.18
N LEU A 210 6.17 21.13 -10.29
CA LEU A 210 6.04 21.88 -11.55
C LEU A 210 4.99 23.00 -11.41
N GLN A 211 3.79 22.68 -10.95
CA GLN A 211 2.70 23.64 -10.84
C GLN A 211 3.01 24.75 -9.83
N LEU A 212 3.44 24.38 -8.62
CA LEU A 212 3.74 25.32 -7.55
C LEU A 212 5.01 26.13 -7.87
N GLY A 213 6.02 25.51 -8.47
CA GLY A 213 7.23 26.22 -8.91
C GLY A 213 6.92 27.29 -9.95
N ILE A 214 6.08 26.98 -10.94
CA ILE A 214 5.61 27.95 -11.93
C ILE A 214 4.83 29.09 -11.24
N MET A 215 3.89 28.75 -10.36
CA MET A 215 3.09 29.72 -9.62
C MET A 215 3.95 30.68 -8.78
N THR A 216 4.90 30.15 -8.01
CA THR A 216 5.81 30.98 -7.19
C THR A 216 6.70 31.91 -8.01
N LYS A 217 7.03 31.52 -9.25
CA LYS A 217 7.81 32.37 -10.17
C LYS A 217 6.99 33.53 -10.76
N PHE A 218 5.67 33.38 -10.86
CA PHE A 218 4.78 34.43 -11.36
C PHE A 218 4.22 35.35 -10.26
N MET A 219 4.27 34.91 -8.99
CA MET A 219 3.79 35.67 -7.83
C MET A 219 4.86 36.50 -7.14
N ASN A 220 6.15 36.20 -7.36
CA ASN A 220 7.29 37.02 -6.95
C ASN A 220 7.75 37.92 -8.10
#